data_AF-A0A497LXP3-F1
#
_entry.id   AF-A0A497LXP3-F1
#
_cell.length_a   1.000
_cell.length_b   1.000
_cell.length_c   1.000
_cell.angle_alpha   90.00
_cell.angle_beta   90.00
_cell.angle_gamma   90.00
#
_symmetry.space_group_name_H-M   'P 1'
#
loop_
_entity.id
_entity.type
_entity.pdbx_description
1 polymer ?
#
loop_
_entity_poly.entity_id
_entity_poly.type
_entity_poly.pdbx_seq_one_letter_code
_entity_poly.pdbx_strand_id
1 'polypeptide(L)' 'MPAEFENCIRKGGRVRTISGPSKKFGLSKDQYVRLCFLKGKTYRGEVRTKHLEKELSKR' A
#
# COMPACT_ATOMS: atom_id res chain seq x y z
N MET A 1 -4.61 9.00 1.07
CA MET A 1 -4.97 7.58 0.84
C MET A 1 -6.10 7.55 -0.20
N PRO A 2 -6.06 6.68 -1.22
CA PRO A 2 -7.06 6.66 -2.29
C PRO A 2 -8.45 6.22 -1.77
N ALA A 3 -9.51 6.89 -2.19
CA ALA A 3 -10.87 6.65 -1.70
C ALA A 3 -11.35 5.20 -1.92
N GLU A 4 -11.00 4.58 -3.04
CA GLU A 4 -11.38 3.19 -3.32
C GLU A 4 -10.67 2.19 -2.42
N PHE A 5 -9.39 2.44 -2.12
CA PHE A 5 -8.60 1.61 -1.22
C PHE A 5 -9.13 1.71 0.23
N GLU A 6 -9.45 2.92 0.67
CA GLU A 6 -10.07 3.16 1.97
C GLU A 6 -11.44 2.47 2.07
N ASN A 7 -12.29 2.62 1.05
CA ASN A 7 -13.56 1.93 0.99
C ASN A 7 -13.42 0.40 0.99
N CYS A 8 -12.38 -0.13 0.33
CA CYS A 8 -12.09 -1.56 0.39
C CYS A 8 -11.76 -2.01 1.82
N ILE A 9 -10.95 -1.25 2.56
CA ILE A 9 -10.64 -1.52 3.98
C ILE A 9 -11.92 -1.46 4.82
N ARG A 10 -12.71 -0.39 4.68
CA ARG A 10 -13.95 -0.18 5.44
C ARG A 10 -14.98 -1.29 5.23
N LYS A 11 -14.97 -1.92 4.05
CA LYS A 11 -15.83 -3.05 3.70
C LYS A 11 -15.27 -4.41 4.17
N GLY A 12 -14.19 -4.43 4.96
CA GLY A 12 -13.57 -5.64 5.48
C GLY A 12 -12.64 -6.35 4.48
N GLY A 13 -12.15 -5.63 3.47
CA GLY A 13 -11.21 -6.18 2.50
C GLY A 13 -9.87 -6.56 3.13
N ARG A 14 -9.22 -7.59 2.60
CA ARG A 14 -7.92 -8.06 3.09
C ARG A 14 -6.82 -7.18 2.54
N VAL A 15 -6.03 -6.54 3.40
CA VAL A 15 -4.88 -5.73 2.99
C VAL A 15 -3.62 -6.60 2.92
N ARG A 16 -2.84 -6.48 1.84
CA ARG A 16 -1.48 -7.01 1.73
C ARG A 16 -0.51 -5.89 1.39
N THR A 17 0.64 -5.91 2.03
CA THR A 17 1.73 -5.00 1.73
C THR A 17 2.72 -5.68 0.78
N ILE A 18 2.99 -5.04 -0.36
CA ILE A 18 4.02 -5.47 -1.29
C ILE A 18 5.20 -4.52 -1.13
N SER A 19 6.34 -5.04 -0.70
CA SER A 19 7.60 -4.29 -0.67
C SER A 19 8.31 -4.39 -2.01
N GLY A 20 9.01 -3.33 -2.39
CA GLY A 20 9.95 -3.35 -3.50
C GLY A 20 11.28 -4.04 -3.16
N PRO A 21 12.16 -4.21 -4.16
CA PRO A 21 11.99 -3.77 -5.55
C PRO A 21 11.01 -4.65 -6.33
N SER A 22 10.09 -4.05 -7.09
CA SER A 22 9.13 -4.79 -7.90
C SER A 22 8.77 -4.03 -9.17
N LYS A 23 9.21 -4.53 -10.33
CA LYS A 23 8.86 -3.95 -11.64
C LYS A 23 7.35 -4.01 -11.92
N LYS A 24 6.70 -5.11 -11.54
CA LYS A 24 5.25 -5.32 -11.70
C LYS A 24 4.42 -4.24 -11.01
N PHE A 25 4.91 -3.71 -9.89
CA PHE A 25 4.23 -2.68 -9.12
C PHE A 25 4.91 -1.32 -9.19
N GLY A 26 5.96 -1.15 -10.00
CA GLY A 26 6.71 0.11 -10.09
C GLY A 26 7.32 0.55 -8.76
N LEU A 27 7.83 -0.37 -7.96
CA LEU A 27 8.40 -0.10 -6.64
C LEU A 27 9.92 -0.17 -6.66
N SER A 28 10.58 0.86 -6.12
CA SER A 28 12.01 0.84 -5.80
C SER A 28 12.31 0.08 -4.49
N LYS A 29 13.59 -0.18 -4.20
CA LYS A 29 14.07 -1.00 -3.07
C LYS A 29 13.49 -0.58 -1.71
N ASP A 30 13.27 0.72 -1.50
CA ASP A 30 12.77 1.29 -0.26
C ASP A 30 11.30 1.72 -0.31
N GLN A 31 10.58 1.26 -1.33
CA GLN A 31 9.16 1.53 -1.49
C GLN A 31 8.32 0.33 -1.12
N TYR A 32 7.09 0.59 -0.72
CA TYR A 32 6.06 -0.42 -0.57
C TYR A 32 4.71 0.14 -0.99
N VAL A 33 3.79 -0.73 -1.38
CA VAL A 33 2.40 -0.37 -1.66
C VAL A 33 1.50 -1.31 -0.89
N ARG A 34 0.37 -0.78 -0.42
CA ARG A 34 -0.69 -1.61 0.18
C ARG A 34 -1.74 -1.88 -0.88
N LEU A 35 -2.14 -3.14 -1.03
CA LEU A 35 -3.21 -3.58 -1.91
C LEU A 35 -4.33 -4.14 -1.05
N CYS A 36 -5.56 -3.75 -1.33
CA CYS A 36 -6.74 -4.24 -0.62
C CYS A 36 -7.54 -5.14 -1.55
N PHE A 37 -7.88 -6.34 -1.08
CA PHE A 37 -8.60 -7.35 -1.83
C PHE A 37 -10.01 -7.48 -1.27
N LEU A 38 -11.02 -7.23 -2.10
CA LEU A 38 -12.42 -7.33 -1.71
C LEU A 38 -13.24 -7.91 -2.87
N LYS A 39 -13.97 -9.00 -2.62
CA LYS A 39 -14.87 -9.65 -3.58
C LYS A 39 -14.21 -9.91 -4.97
N GLY A 40 -12.96 -10.41 -4.96
CA GLY A 40 -12.19 -10.68 -6.19
C GLY A 40 -11.61 -9.45 -6.89
N LYS A 41 -11.91 -8.23 -6.42
CA LYS A 41 -11.31 -6.99 -6.91
C LYS A 41 -10.09 -6.62 -6.08
N THR A 42 -9.10 -6.02 -6.73
CA THR A 42 -7.89 -5.50 -6.10
C THR A 42 -7.89 -3.98 -6.20
N TYR A 43 -7.77 -3.32 -5.06
CA TYR A 43 -7.72 -1.88 -4.93
C TYR A 43 -6.31 -1.48 -4.50
N ARG A 44 -5.71 -0.55 -5.25
CA ARG A 44 -4.33 -0.12 -5.01
C ARG A 44 -4.28 1.10 -4.10
N GLY A 45 -3.52 1.01 -3.01
CA GLY A 45 -3.20 2.12 -2.13
C GLY A 45 -2.02 2.95 -2.64
N GLU A 46 -1.64 3.95 -1.85
CA GLU A 46 -0.48 4.80 -2.15
C GLU A 46 0.84 4.03 -2.02
N VAL A 47 1.79 4.36 -2.90
CA VAL A 47 3.18 3.94 -2.76
C VAL A 47 3.81 4.79 -1.67
N ARG A 48 4.39 4.13 -0.68
CA ARG A 48 5.09 4.75 0.45
C ARG A 48 6.55 4.37 0.46
N THR A 49 7.39 5.29 0.89
CA THR A 49 8.82 5.05 1.11
C THR A 49 9.09 4.73 2.59
N LYS A 50 9.78 3.62 2.86
CA LYS A 50 10.13 3.16 4.20
C LYS A 50 11.02 4.16 4.94
N HIS A 51 11.85 4.91 4.21
CA HIS A 51 12.79 5.86 4.79
C HIS A 51 12.09 7.08 5.41
N LEU A 52 11.07 7.62 4.74
CA LEU A 52 10.33 8.79 5.24
C LEU A 52 9.49 8.50 6.48
N GLU A 53 8.90 7.29 6.59
CA GLU A 53 8.10 6.94 7.77
C GLU A 53 8.95 6.78 9.04
N LYS A 54 10.20 6.33 8.90
CA LYS A 54 11.13 6.20 10.04
C LYS A 54 11.52 7.56 10.64
N GLU A 55 11.59 8.60 9.81
CA GLU A 55 11.87 9.97 10.28
C GLU A 55 10.62 10.64 10.87
N LEU A 56 9.43 10.41 10.29
CA LEU A 56 8.18 10.92 10.85
C LEU A 56 7.82 10.30 12.21
N SER A 57 8.12 9.02 12.42
CA SER A 57 7.81 8.30 13.68
C SER A 57 8.76 8.63 14.84
N LYS A 58 9.83 9.40 14.59
CA LYS A 58 10.83 9.79 15.61
C LYS A 58 10.62 11.21 16.17
N ARG A 59 9.60 11.93 15.71
CA ARG A 59 9.16 13.21 16.27
C ARG A 59 7.95 13.00 17.15
#